data_AF-A0A1Y2DXK5-F1
#
_entry.id   AF-A0A1Y2DXK5-F1
#
_cell.length_a   1.000
_cell.length_b   1.000
_cell.length_c   1.000
_cell.angle_alpha   90.00
_cell.angle_beta   90.00
_cell.angle_gamma   90.00
#
_symmetry.space_group_name_H-M   'P 1'
#
loop_
_entity.id
_entity.type
_entity.pdbx_description
1 polymer ?
#
loop_
_entity_poly.entity_id
_entity_poly.type
_entity_poly.pdbx_seq_one_letter_code
_entity_poly.pdbx_strand_id
1 'polypeptide(L)'
;MASNIMATISRRDLKDDGPTATITDVKHLASYSWIESSTPTIAVPGIPPKWCPPAVARRLPKDSVRCTSWSRNLTSALSISRNGLEAFTINVEVSGSTVIFCRTETKTKEIIAPYEFKGFGHEFEKAYTTSAISGNTGHHRIVSYRFGGLSFIVRHEHFGFFVSIHDRRVRSSYQGHPQAHWFQTGDSRTGSRRAD
;
A
#
# COMPACT_ATOMS: atom_id res chain seq x y z
N MET A 1 -11.78 -30.80 -4.69
CA MET A 1 -10.46 -31.45 -4.81
C MET A 1 -9.72 -31.25 -3.51
N ALA A 2 -9.06 -32.28 -2.97
CA ALA A 2 -8.34 -32.17 -1.70
C ALA A 2 -7.07 -31.30 -1.87
N SER A 3 -6.77 -30.45 -0.90
CA SER A 3 -5.51 -29.69 -0.88
C SER A 3 -4.36 -30.61 -0.50
N ASN A 4 -3.40 -30.83 -1.39
CA ASN A 4 -2.16 -31.52 -1.04
C ASN A 4 -1.23 -30.54 -0.34
N ILE A 5 -1.08 -30.68 0.98
CA ILE A 5 -0.12 -29.91 1.76
C ILE A 5 1.28 -30.41 1.42
N MET A 6 2.13 -29.54 0.86
CA MET A 6 3.52 -29.88 0.54
C MET A 6 4.41 -29.89 1.78
N ALA A 7 4.23 -28.91 2.67
CA ALA A 7 4.99 -28.77 3.91
C ALA A 7 4.22 -27.93 4.93
N THR A 8 4.43 -28.24 6.20
CA THR A 8 3.98 -27.43 7.34
C THR A 8 5.22 -26.96 8.08
N ILE A 9 5.38 -25.65 8.24
CA ILE A 9 6.50 -25.05 8.98
C ILE A 9 5.94 -24.50 10.30
N SER A 10 6.34 -25.08 11.43
CA SER A 10 5.99 -24.54 12.74
C SER A 10 7.05 -23.57 13.22
N ARG A 11 6.64 -22.51 13.93
CA ARG A 11 7.58 -21.62 14.61
C ARG A 11 8.48 -22.39 15.60
N ARG A 12 7.96 -23.46 16.20
CA ARG A 12 8.71 -24.30 17.15
C ARG A 12 9.88 -25.06 16.51
N ASP A 13 9.85 -25.20 15.19
CA ASP A 13 10.88 -25.92 14.43
C ASP A 13 12.04 -24.98 14.03
N LEU A 14 11.88 -23.66 14.23
CA LEU A 14 12.89 -22.66 13.91
C LEU A 14 13.94 -22.59 15.02
N LYS A 15 15.21 -22.76 14.65
CA LYS A 15 16.37 -22.57 15.53
C LYS A 15 16.89 -21.15 15.42
N ASP A 16 17.42 -20.62 16.53
CA ASP A 16 18.02 -19.29 16.61
C ASP A 16 19.56 -19.37 16.59
N ASP A 17 20.09 -20.18 15.68
CA ASP A 17 21.53 -20.47 15.53
C ASP A 17 22.16 -19.81 14.29
N GLY A 18 21.36 -19.11 13.48
CA GLY A 18 21.81 -18.40 12.29
C GLY A 18 22.35 -16.99 12.56
N PRO A 19 23.14 -16.41 11.63
CA PRO A 19 23.50 -15.00 11.73
C PRO A 19 22.25 -14.12 11.68
N THR A 20 22.25 -13.03 12.46
CA THR A 20 21.15 -12.07 12.46
C THR A 20 20.97 -11.48 11.06
N ALA A 21 19.82 -11.76 10.44
CA ALA A 21 19.48 -11.19 9.14
C ALA A 21 19.15 -9.69 9.30
N THR A 22 19.83 -8.85 8.52
CA THR A 22 19.59 -7.40 8.48
C THR A 22 19.11 -6.95 7.11
N ILE A 23 18.35 -5.86 7.08
CA ILE A 23 17.95 -5.20 5.83
C ILE A 23 19.10 -4.30 5.38
N THR A 24 19.55 -4.49 4.15
CA THR A 24 20.67 -3.76 3.55
C THR A 24 20.34 -3.34 2.11
N ASP A 25 21.15 -2.45 1.53
CA ASP A 25 21.03 -1.99 0.13
C ASP A 25 19.63 -1.51 -0.27
N VAL A 26 18.97 -0.75 0.62
CA VAL A 26 17.63 -0.21 0.36
C VAL A 26 17.68 0.81 -0.76
N LYS A 27 16.92 0.59 -1.83
CA LYS A 27 16.80 1.50 -2.98
C LYS A 27 15.33 1.77 -3.29
N HIS A 28 15.00 3.03 -3.52
CA HIS A 28 13.70 3.40 -4.09
C HIS A 28 13.70 3.05 -5.58
N LEU A 29 12.67 2.32 -6.02
CA LEU A 29 12.52 1.94 -7.43
C LEU A 29 11.45 2.77 -8.13
N ALA A 30 10.27 2.88 -7.53
CA ALA A 30 9.14 3.56 -8.15
C ALA A 30 8.10 3.99 -7.10
N SER A 31 7.22 4.91 -7.49
CA SER A 31 6.07 5.30 -6.69
C SER A 31 4.85 5.54 -7.57
N TYR A 32 3.67 5.32 -7.01
CA TYR A 32 2.40 5.59 -7.69
C TYR A 32 1.30 5.92 -6.69
N SER A 33 0.24 6.57 -7.16
CA SER A 33 -0.96 6.84 -6.35
C SER A 33 -2.19 6.25 -7.03
N TRP A 34 -3.07 5.60 -6.27
CA TRP A 34 -4.41 5.24 -6.76
C TRP A 34 -5.28 6.48 -6.86
N ILE A 35 -6.03 6.59 -7.95
CA ILE A 35 -6.98 7.66 -8.19
C ILE A 35 -8.37 7.06 -8.29
N GLU A 36 -9.29 7.54 -7.44
CA GLU A 36 -10.71 7.20 -7.53
C GLU A 36 -11.27 7.68 -8.86
N SER A 37 -11.73 6.73 -9.68
CA SER A 37 -12.22 6.95 -11.04
C SER A 37 -13.08 5.76 -11.44
N SER A 38 -13.97 5.94 -12.43
CA SER A 38 -14.77 4.85 -12.99
C SER A 38 -13.91 3.74 -13.60
N THR A 39 -12.69 4.08 -14.03
CA THR A 39 -11.70 3.15 -14.54
C THR A 39 -10.55 3.08 -13.55
N PRO A 40 -10.07 1.88 -13.15
CA PRO A 40 -8.92 1.75 -12.26
C PRO A 40 -7.73 2.55 -12.79
N THR A 41 -7.36 3.61 -12.07
CA THR A 41 -6.38 4.60 -12.54
C THR A 41 -5.29 4.76 -11.50
N ILE A 42 -4.04 4.78 -11.98
CA ILE A 42 -2.88 5.14 -11.18
C ILE A 42 -2.16 6.34 -11.78
N ALA A 43 -1.62 7.21 -10.93
CA ALA A 43 -0.65 8.21 -11.34
C ALA A 43 0.77 7.69 -11.11
N VAL A 44 1.62 7.81 -12.14
CA VAL A 44 3.04 7.41 -12.10
C VAL A 44 3.92 8.55 -12.66
N PRO A 45 4.86 9.10 -11.88
CA PRO A 45 5.03 8.87 -10.44
C PRO A 45 3.84 9.43 -9.64
N GLY A 46 3.52 8.78 -8.53
CA GLY A 46 2.52 9.27 -7.59
C GLY A 46 3.07 10.35 -6.68
N ILE A 47 2.20 11.05 -5.96
CA ILE A 47 2.58 12.05 -4.95
C ILE A 47 1.94 11.66 -3.60
N PRO A 48 2.73 11.47 -2.53
CA PRO A 48 2.18 11.22 -1.20
C PRO A 48 1.43 12.45 -0.67
N PRO A 49 0.48 12.30 0.26
CA PRO A 49 -0.12 13.44 0.96
C PRO A 49 0.93 14.27 1.70
N LYS A 50 0.79 15.60 1.68
CA LYS A 50 1.66 16.48 2.45
C LYS A 50 1.24 16.47 3.91
N TRP A 51 2.18 16.29 4.83
CA TRP A 51 1.96 16.47 6.27
C TRP A 51 1.68 17.95 6.59
N CYS A 52 0.48 18.21 7.08
CA CYS A 52 -0.10 19.51 7.36
C CYS A 52 -0.85 19.45 8.71
N PRO A 53 -0.15 19.41 9.85
CA PRO A 53 -0.80 19.31 11.15
C PRO A 53 -1.60 20.58 11.45
N PRO A 54 -2.76 20.49 12.13
CA PRO A 54 -3.46 21.65 12.64
C PRO A 54 -2.57 22.48 13.58
N ALA A 55 -2.67 23.80 13.52
CA ALA A 55 -1.90 24.70 14.38
C ALA A 55 -2.22 24.53 15.88
N VAL A 56 -3.44 24.07 16.20
CA VAL A 56 -3.91 23.84 17.56
C VAL A 56 -4.32 22.39 17.70
N ALA A 57 -3.86 21.75 18.78
CA ALA A 57 -4.24 20.39 19.11
C ALA A 57 -5.75 20.30 19.31
N ARG A 58 -6.39 19.32 18.68
CA ARG A 58 -7.83 19.06 18.80
C ARG A 58 -8.10 17.58 18.93
N ARG A 59 -9.16 17.23 19.66
CA ARG A 59 -9.67 15.87 19.70
C ARG A 59 -10.30 15.53 18.35
N LEU A 60 -9.87 14.43 17.74
CA LEU A 60 -10.41 13.97 16.47
C LEU A 60 -11.69 13.16 16.66
N PRO A 61 -12.63 13.22 15.71
CA PRO A 61 -13.77 12.32 15.69
C PRO A 61 -13.33 10.87 15.44
N LYS A 62 -14.15 9.91 15.86
CA LYS A 62 -13.99 8.50 15.53
C LYS A 62 -14.16 8.29 14.02
N ASP A 63 -13.49 7.29 13.47
CA ASP A 63 -13.70 6.86 12.09
C ASP A 63 -15.19 6.48 11.88
N SER A 64 -15.79 6.93 10.78
CA SER A 64 -17.23 6.75 10.48
C SER A 64 -17.44 6.00 9.17
N VAL A 65 -18.68 5.57 8.88
CA VAL A 65 -19.07 4.75 7.70
C VAL A 65 -18.58 5.32 6.36
N ARG A 66 -18.38 6.64 6.26
CA ARG A 66 -17.88 7.31 5.06
C ARG A 66 -16.36 7.16 4.87
N CYS A 67 -15.64 6.74 5.90
CA CYS A 67 -14.26 6.28 5.85
C CYS A 67 -14.26 4.78 5.62
N THR A 68 -14.43 4.36 4.37
CA THR A 68 -14.17 2.97 3.99
C THR A 68 -12.73 2.64 4.36
N SER A 69 -12.54 1.62 5.19
CA SER A 69 -11.22 1.16 5.61
C SER A 69 -10.40 0.78 4.38
N TRP A 70 -9.23 1.37 4.22
CA TRP A 70 -8.20 0.86 3.32
C TRP A 70 -7.67 -0.43 3.94
N SER A 71 -7.65 -1.51 3.17
CA SER A 71 -7.25 -2.81 3.69
C SER A 71 -5.79 -2.76 4.13
N ARG A 72 -5.55 -2.69 5.45
CA ARG A 72 -4.21 -2.74 6.06
C ARG A 72 -3.70 -4.16 5.97
N ASN A 73 -2.94 -4.50 4.92
CA ASN A 73 -2.61 -5.91 4.68
C ASN A 73 -1.13 -6.32 4.62
N LEU A 74 -0.21 -5.52 5.19
CA LEU A 74 1.16 -5.99 5.39
C LEU A 74 1.54 -6.28 6.85
N THR A 75 0.77 -5.84 7.84
CA THR A 75 1.15 -6.09 9.23
C THR A 75 0.81 -7.51 9.69
N SER A 76 -0.13 -8.25 9.10
CA SER A 76 -0.56 -9.54 9.67
C SER A 76 0.48 -10.68 9.57
N ALA A 77 1.45 -10.61 8.64
CA ALA A 77 2.49 -11.62 8.53
C ALA A 77 3.60 -11.47 9.60
N LEU A 78 3.77 -10.25 10.14
CA LEU A 78 4.82 -9.92 11.12
C LEU A 78 4.25 -9.38 12.45
N SER A 79 2.95 -9.12 12.54
CA SER A 79 2.28 -8.60 13.73
C SER A 79 1.84 -9.73 14.63
N ILE A 80 2.56 -9.91 15.73
CA ILE A 80 2.05 -10.59 16.91
C ILE A 80 1.03 -9.64 17.55
N SER A 81 -0.22 -9.70 17.10
CA SER A 81 -1.33 -9.08 17.84
C SER A 81 -1.63 -9.93 19.08
N ARG A 82 -1.92 -9.30 20.22
CA ARG A 82 -2.29 -9.97 21.48
C ARG A 82 -3.64 -10.74 21.38
N ASN A 83 -4.36 -10.65 20.27
CA ASN A 83 -5.74 -11.12 20.09
C ASN A 83 -5.89 -12.27 19.06
N GLY A 84 -4.85 -13.09 18.89
CA GLY A 84 -4.88 -14.21 17.94
C GLY A 84 -4.56 -13.78 16.50
N LEU A 85 -4.06 -14.75 15.73
CA LEU A 85 -3.73 -14.56 14.31
C LEU A 85 -4.98 -14.94 13.51
N GLU A 86 -5.55 -13.99 12.78
CA GLU A 86 -6.48 -14.33 11.71
C GLU A 86 -5.72 -15.12 10.64
N ALA A 87 -6.26 -16.28 10.26
CA ALA A 87 -5.67 -17.07 9.19
C ALA A 87 -5.72 -16.25 7.89
N PHE A 88 -4.61 -16.26 7.15
CA PHE A 88 -4.53 -15.63 5.84
C PHE A 88 -3.90 -16.58 4.84
N THR A 89 -4.14 -16.32 3.56
CA THR A 89 -3.59 -17.11 2.45
C THR A 89 -2.71 -16.22 1.59
N ILE A 90 -1.54 -16.73 1.22
CA ILE A 90 -0.67 -16.13 0.21
C ILE A 90 -0.57 -17.12 -0.94
N ASN A 91 -0.95 -16.68 -2.13
CA ASN A 91 -0.69 -17.39 -3.37
C ASN A 91 0.77 -17.14 -3.76
N VAL A 92 1.45 -18.21 -4.17
CA VAL A 92 2.86 -18.17 -4.54
C VAL A 92 2.97 -18.59 -6.01
N GLU A 93 3.60 -17.75 -6.81
CA GLU A 93 3.92 -18.04 -8.21
C GLU A 93 5.44 -18.00 -8.39
N VAL A 94 5.98 -18.97 -9.12
CA VAL A 94 7.41 -19.08 -9.38
C VAL A 94 7.65 -18.90 -10.88
N SER A 95 8.51 -17.96 -11.24
CA SER A 95 8.93 -17.71 -12.62
C SER A 95 10.45 -17.51 -12.66
N GLY A 96 11.16 -18.49 -13.25
CA GLY A 96 12.63 -18.54 -13.22
C GLY A 96 13.15 -18.55 -11.78
N SER A 97 14.01 -17.57 -11.46
CA SER A 97 14.55 -17.37 -10.10
C SER A 97 13.72 -16.41 -9.23
N THR A 98 12.54 -16.00 -9.69
CA THR A 98 11.68 -15.03 -9.00
C THR A 98 10.47 -15.72 -8.40
N VAL A 99 10.17 -15.38 -7.15
CA VAL A 99 8.97 -15.84 -6.43
C VAL A 99 8.08 -14.64 -6.16
N ILE A 100 6.82 -14.71 -6.58
CA ILE A 100 5.81 -13.67 -6.39
C ILE A 100 4.86 -14.13 -5.30
N PHE A 101 4.71 -13.32 -4.26
CA PHE A 101 3.81 -13.54 -3.14
C PHE A 101 2.60 -12.59 -3.26
N CYS A 102 1.42 -13.15 -3.49
CA CYS A 102 0.17 -12.41 -3.60
C CYS A 102 -0.78 -12.82 -2.49
N ARG A 103 -1.08 -11.92 -1.55
CA ARG A 103 -2.06 -12.20 -0.50
C ARG A 103 -3.47 -12.28 -1.10
N THR A 104 -4.20 -13.33 -0.73
CA THR A 104 -5.64 -13.43 -1.00
C THR A 104 -6.39 -12.77 0.15
N GLU A 105 -7.16 -11.73 -0.15
CA GLU A 105 -8.00 -11.02 0.82
C GLU A 105 -9.45 -11.44 0.62
N THR A 106 -10.09 -11.95 1.67
CA THR A 106 -11.51 -12.31 1.66
C THR A 106 -12.42 -11.08 1.78
N LYS A 107 -11.89 -9.98 2.32
CA LYS A 107 -12.56 -8.68 2.46
C LYS A 107 -11.60 -7.56 2.07
N THR A 108 -11.86 -6.92 0.95
CA THR A 108 -11.11 -5.73 0.48
C THR A 108 -11.73 -4.42 0.92
N LYS A 109 -12.95 -4.47 1.49
CA LYS A 109 -13.67 -3.33 2.06
C LYS A 109 -14.39 -3.78 3.33
N GLU A 110 -14.38 -2.92 4.34
CA GLU A 110 -15.18 -3.07 5.54
C GLU A 110 -16.09 -1.85 5.70
N ILE A 111 -17.33 -2.10 6.08
CA ILE A 111 -18.30 -1.07 6.42
C ILE A 111 -18.32 -0.99 7.95
N ILE A 112 -17.98 0.17 8.49
CA ILE A 112 -18.09 0.44 9.93
C ILE A 112 -19.59 0.57 10.25
N ALA A 113 -20.14 -0.27 11.12
CA ALA A 113 -21.54 -0.11 11.52
C ALA A 113 -21.74 1.19 12.34
N PRO A 114 -22.97 1.77 12.39
CA PRO A 114 -23.21 3.08 13.03
C PRO A 114 -22.76 3.22 14.50
N TYR A 115 -22.61 2.10 15.21
CA TYR A 115 -22.18 2.05 16.61
C TYR A 115 -20.85 1.31 16.81
N GLU A 116 -20.20 0.90 15.72
CA GLU A 116 -18.94 0.16 15.77
C GLU A 116 -17.74 1.11 15.84
N PHE A 117 -16.82 0.82 16.75
CA PHE A 117 -15.58 1.58 16.87
C PHE A 117 -14.44 0.84 16.17
N LYS A 118 -13.84 1.47 15.15
CA LYS A 118 -12.65 0.94 14.45
C LYS A 118 -11.36 1.72 14.71
N GLY A 119 -11.46 2.95 15.20
CA GLY A 119 -10.29 3.78 15.49
C GLY A 119 -10.49 5.26 15.17
N PHE A 120 -9.36 5.94 15.01
CA PHE A 120 -9.24 7.36 14.67
C PHE A 120 -8.28 7.56 13.49
N GLY A 121 -7.87 6.49 12.80
CA GLY A 121 -6.76 6.52 11.86
C GLY A 121 -7.07 7.33 10.61
N HIS A 122 -8.28 7.17 10.07
CA HIS A 122 -8.72 7.87 8.87
C HIS A 122 -8.98 9.35 9.14
N GLU A 123 -9.67 9.66 10.25
CA GLU A 123 -9.90 11.05 10.64
C GLU A 123 -8.60 11.75 11.07
N PHE A 124 -7.59 11.00 11.57
CA PHE A 124 -6.25 11.52 11.78
C PHE A 124 -5.54 11.85 10.47
N GLU A 125 -5.46 10.91 9.53
CA GLU A 125 -4.83 11.15 8.24
C GLU A 125 -5.46 12.33 7.50
N LYS A 126 -6.80 12.40 7.48
CA LYS A 126 -7.56 13.50 6.90
C LYS A 126 -7.32 14.85 7.58
N ALA A 127 -7.15 14.87 8.91
CA ALA A 127 -6.94 16.11 9.65
C ALA A 127 -5.49 16.61 9.59
N TYR A 128 -4.53 15.73 9.33
CA TYR A 128 -3.09 16.01 9.41
C TYR A 128 -2.37 15.93 8.07
N THR A 129 -3.05 15.59 6.98
CA THR A 129 -2.47 15.56 5.65
C THR A 129 -3.31 16.32 4.63
N THR A 130 -2.68 16.71 3.52
CA THR A 130 -3.35 17.33 2.38
C THR A 130 -2.87 16.64 1.11
N SER A 131 -3.78 16.03 0.36
CA SER A 131 -3.45 15.46 -0.94
C SER A 131 -3.21 16.56 -1.97
N ALA A 132 -2.11 16.44 -2.73
CA ALA A 132 -1.86 17.30 -3.89
C ALA A 132 -2.67 16.87 -5.13
N ILE A 133 -3.16 15.62 -5.15
CA ILE A 133 -3.89 15.03 -6.28
C ILE A 133 -5.34 14.78 -5.84
N SER A 134 -6.30 15.31 -6.61
CA SER A 134 -7.72 15.07 -6.38
C SER A 134 -8.05 13.59 -6.58
N GLY A 135 -8.87 13.03 -5.70
CA GLY A 135 -9.22 11.62 -5.75
C GLY A 135 -8.07 10.66 -5.43
N ASN A 136 -6.92 11.13 -4.93
CA ASN A 136 -5.88 10.23 -4.43
C ASN A 136 -6.41 9.46 -3.23
N THR A 137 -6.39 8.14 -3.32
CA THR A 137 -6.92 7.29 -2.28
C THR A 137 -5.85 6.46 -1.58
N GLY A 138 -4.63 6.43 -2.10
CA GLY A 138 -3.49 5.79 -1.46
C GLY A 138 -2.22 5.97 -2.29
N HIS A 139 -1.12 6.31 -1.63
CA HIS A 139 0.20 6.42 -2.28
C HIS A 139 1.07 5.23 -1.90
N HIS A 140 1.66 4.58 -2.89
CA HIS A 140 2.52 3.43 -2.71
C HIS A 140 3.94 3.70 -3.21
N ARG A 141 4.90 3.15 -2.49
CA ARG A 141 6.30 3.09 -2.91
C ARG A 141 6.72 1.64 -3.11
N ILE A 142 7.59 1.44 -4.09
CA ILE A 142 8.25 0.18 -4.38
C ILE A 142 9.74 0.37 -4.06
N VAL A 143 10.24 -0.46 -3.16
CA VAL A 143 11.65 -0.46 -2.75
C VAL A 143 12.25 -1.83 -3.01
N SER A 144 13.54 -1.87 -3.32
CA SER A 144 14.32 -3.09 -3.27
C SER A 144 15.28 -3.09 -2.08
N TYR A 145 15.54 -4.25 -1.51
CA TYR A 145 16.57 -4.41 -0.48
C TYR A 145 17.07 -5.86 -0.43
N ARG A 146 18.17 -6.09 0.29
CA ARG A 146 18.70 -7.42 0.59
C ARG A 146 18.36 -7.84 2.02
N PHE A 147 17.97 -9.09 2.20
CA PHE A 147 17.68 -9.68 3.52
C PHE A 147 17.91 -11.19 3.48
N GLY A 148 18.69 -11.72 4.42
CA GLY A 148 18.92 -13.17 4.56
C GLY A 148 19.48 -13.84 3.29
N GLY A 149 20.35 -13.14 2.54
CA GLY A 149 20.90 -13.63 1.26
C GLY A 149 19.98 -13.48 0.06
N LEU A 150 18.72 -13.10 0.25
CA LEU A 150 17.72 -12.91 -0.79
C LEU A 150 17.60 -11.43 -1.21
N SER A 151 17.13 -11.20 -2.43
CA SER A 151 16.77 -9.88 -2.93
C SER A 151 15.26 -9.73 -2.90
N PHE A 152 14.77 -8.65 -2.29
CA PHE A 152 13.35 -8.35 -2.17
C PHE A 152 12.98 -7.13 -3.00
N ILE A 153 11.78 -7.16 -3.58
CA ILE A 153 11.07 -5.99 -4.07
C ILE A 153 9.77 -5.92 -3.28
N VAL A 154 9.57 -4.84 -2.53
CA VAL A 154 8.43 -4.67 -1.64
C VAL A 154 7.67 -3.41 -1.99
N ARG A 155 6.37 -3.56 -2.18
CA ARG A 155 5.42 -2.46 -2.24
C ARG A 155 4.88 -2.18 -0.84
N HIS A 156 4.85 -0.92 -0.42
CA HIS A 156 4.16 -0.50 0.80
C HIS A 156 3.40 0.81 0.57
N GLU A 157 2.37 1.05 1.38
CA GLU A 157 1.68 2.34 1.44
C GLU A 157 2.52 3.37 2.19
N HIS A 158 2.41 4.63 1.80
CA HIS A 158 3.17 5.74 2.35
C HIS A 158 2.25 6.96 2.55
N PHE A 159 1.90 7.20 3.82
CA PHE A 159 0.83 8.12 4.25
C PHE A 159 1.16 9.61 4.14
N GLY A 160 2.43 9.99 4.07
CA GLY A 160 2.74 11.38 3.79
C GLY A 160 4.20 11.78 3.85
N PHE A 161 4.48 13.00 3.41
CA PHE A 161 5.81 13.61 3.45
C PHE A 161 5.76 14.98 4.14
N PHE A 162 6.86 15.38 4.77
CA PHE A 162 7.01 16.74 5.31
C PHE A 162 7.95 17.55 4.43
N VAL A 163 7.73 18.87 4.34
CA VAL A 163 8.66 19.80 3.68
C VAL A 163 9.43 20.51 4.78
N SER A 164 10.75 20.30 4.84
CA SER A 164 11.61 21.02 5.78
C SER A 164 11.74 22.48 5.38
N ILE A 165 11.57 23.40 6.34
CA ILE A 165 11.79 24.84 6.17
C ILE A 165 13.23 25.22 5.81
N HIS A 166 14.20 24.30 5.99
CA HIS A 166 15.59 24.51 5.61
C HIS A 166 15.87 24.16 4.14
N ASP A 167 14.92 23.56 3.43
CA ASP A 167 15.08 23.19 2.03
C ASP A 167 14.65 24.35 1.11
N ARG A 168 15.44 25.43 1.11
CA ARG A 168 15.20 26.61 0.25
C ARG A 168 15.33 26.31 -1.24
N ARG A 169 15.82 25.13 -1.64
CA ARG A 169 16.02 24.76 -3.05
C ARG A 169 14.73 24.32 -3.76
N VAL A 170 13.75 23.79 -3.04
CA VAL A 170 12.54 23.19 -3.65
C VAL A 170 11.42 24.22 -3.92
N ARG A 171 11.51 25.43 -3.36
CA ARG A 171 10.51 26.49 -3.64
C ARG A 171 10.50 26.95 -5.11
N SER A 172 11.60 26.78 -5.85
CA SER A 172 11.72 27.27 -7.24
C SER A 172 11.32 26.24 -8.30
N SER A 173 11.30 24.94 -7.99
CA SER A 173 11.08 23.89 -9.00
C SER A 173 9.64 23.38 -9.08
N TYR A 174 8.76 23.82 -8.17
CA TYR A 174 7.33 23.50 -8.18
C TYR A 174 6.49 24.76 -8.47
N GLN A 175 6.87 25.52 -9.49
CA GLN A 175 5.90 26.29 -10.26
C GLN A 175 5.39 25.37 -11.37
N GLY A 176 4.06 25.26 -11.49
CA GLY A 176 3.35 24.18 -12.16
C GLY A 176 3.99 23.71 -13.46
N HIS A 177 4.29 22.41 -13.53
CA HIS A 177 4.60 21.75 -14.79
C HIS A 177 3.33 21.15 -15.39
N PRO A 178 3.12 21.29 -16.71
CA PRO A 178 1.90 20.91 -17.40
C PRO A 178 1.89 19.41 -17.74
N GLN A 179 0.67 18.86 -17.79
CA GLN A 179 0.30 17.53 -18.29
C GLN A 179 0.96 16.32 -17.60
N ALA A 180 0.25 15.77 -16.61
CA ALA A 180 0.31 14.34 -16.34
C ALA A 180 -0.10 13.59 -17.63
N HIS A 181 0.81 12.81 -18.20
CA HIS A 181 0.46 11.86 -19.25
C HIS A 181 -0.29 10.70 -18.62
N TRP A 182 -1.60 10.65 -18.87
CA TRP A 182 -2.49 9.61 -18.40
C TRP A 182 -2.26 8.34 -19.21
N PHE A 183 -1.79 7.28 -18.56
CA PHE A 183 -1.85 5.94 -19.15
C PHE A 183 -3.17 5.28 -18.73
N GLN A 184 -4.10 5.19 -19.69
CA GLN A 184 -5.29 4.33 -19.56
C GLN A 184 -4.89 2.91 -19.96
N THR A 185 -4.98 1.95 -19.06
CA THR A 185 -4.87 0.53 -19.41
C THR A 185 -6.26 -0.03 -19.66
N GLY A 186 -6.57 -0.36 -20.92
CA GLY A 186 -7.64 -1.31 -21.26
C GLY A 186 -8.60 -0.87 -22.38
N ASP A 187 -8.18 -1.11 -23.62
CA ASP A 187 -9.02 -1.19 -24.81
C ASP A 187 -9.77 -2.54 -24.80
N SER A 188 -11.10 -2.49 -24.69
CA SER A 188 -11.96 -3.66 -24.89
C SER A 188 -12.23 -3.83 -26.38
N ARG A 189 -11.36 -4.55 -27.08
CA ARG A 189 -11.60 -4.97 -28.47
C ARG A 189 -12.79 -5.92 -28.52
N THR A 190 -13.96 -5.42 -28.90
CA THR A 190 -15.03 -6.23 -29.49
C THR A 190 -14.78 -6.33 -30.99
N GLY A 191 -14.27 -7.49 -31.42
CA GLY A 191 -14.20 -7.83 -32.83
C GLY A 191 -15.60 -8.09 -33.39
N SER A 192 -16.06 -7.22 -34.28
CA SER A 192 -17.17 -7.54 -35.19
C SER A 192 -16.57 -8.02 -36.51
N ARG A 193 -16.69 -9.33 -36.76
CA ARG A 193 -16.47 -9.93 -38.08
C ARG A 193 -17.66 -9.55 -38.96
N ARG A 194 -17.40 -8.95 -40.12
CA ARG A 194 -18.33 -8.95 -41.24
C ARG A 194 -18.45 -10.39 -41.75
N ALA A 195 -19.68 -10.87 -41.89
CA ALA A 195 -20.04 -11.99 -42.75
C ALA A 195 -20.73 -11.40 -43.98
N ASP A 196 -20.27 -11.84 -45.14
CA ASP A 196 -20.86 -11.90 -46.48
C ASP A 196 -21.67 -10.70 -47.02
#